data_AF-A0A349J9V2-F1
#
_entry.id   AF-A0A349J9V2-F1
#
_cell.length_a   1.000
_cell.length_b   1.000
_cell.length_c   1.000
_cell.angle_alpha   90.00
_cell.angle_beta   90.00
_cell.angle_gamma   90.00
#
_symmetry.space_group_name_H-M   'P 1'
#
loop_
_entity.id
_entity.type
_entity.pdbx_description
1 polymer ?
#
loop_
_entity_poly.entity_id
_entity_poly.type
_entity_poly.pdbx_seq_one_letter_code
_entity_poly.pdbx_strand_id
1 'polypeptide(L)'
;ISGYRLRMNDQKRHSVAAFKSLNFRVCAVGDSYNDTSMLGEANQGILFKPSANVIKDFPQFPVVNDHTALRTRVEAFLTAG
;
A
#
# COMPACT_ATOMS: atom_id res chain seq x y z
N ILE A 1 25.56 6.74 -3.60
CA ILE A 1 24.81 5.73 -4.38
C ILE A 1 25.05 6.04 -5.86
N SER A 2 25.57 5.11 -6.65
CA SER A 2 25.81 5.26 -8.09
C SER A 2 25.14 4.11 -8.85
N GLY A 3 24.67 4.34 -10.08
CA GLY A 3 24.02 3.32 -10.91
C GLY A 3 22.52 3.10 -10.62
N TYR A 4 21.88 3.97 -9.84
CA TYR A 4 20.43 3.92 -9.67
C TYR A 4 19.74 4.33 -10.97
N ARG A 5 19.02 3.40 -11.60
CA ARG A 5 18.20 3.65 -12.78
C ARG A 5 16.78 3.20 -12.49
N LEU A 6 15.84 4.14 -12.51
CA LEU A 6 14.42 3.85 -12.42
C LEU A 6 13.97 3.06 -13.66
N ARG A 7 13.27 1.95 -13.43
CA ARG A 7 12.59 1.21 -14.50
C ARG A 7 11.47 2.05 -15.10
N MET A 8 10.68 2.68 -14.24
CA MET A 8 9.52 3.49 -14.58
C MET A 8 9.19 4.42 -13.41
N ASN A 9 8.70 5.62 -13.71
CA ASN A 9 8.18 6.52 -12.68
C ASN A 9 6.91 5.94 -12.03
N ASP A 10 6.76 6.08 -10.73
CA ASP A 10 5.57 5.64 -9.97
C ASP A 10 5.14 4.17 -10.23
N GLN A 11 6.13 3.30 -10.42
CA GLN A 11 5.91 1.93 -10.87
C GLN A 11 5.00 1.10 -9.94
N LYS A 12 4.95 1.41 -8.63
CA LYS A 12 4.11 0.70 -7.66
C LYS A 12 2.63 1.01 -7.89
N ARG A 13 2.30 2.28 -8.13
CA ARG A 13 0.93 2.71 -8.48
C ARG A 13 0.49 2.07 -9.80
N HIS A 14 1.36 2.08 -10.81
CA HIS A 14 1.05 1.47 -12.10
C HIS A 14 0.75 -0.03 -12.01
N SER A 15 1.47 -0.78 -11.17
CA SER A 15 1.14 -2.19 -10.92
C SER A 15 -0.26 -2.38 -10.34
N VAL A 16 -0.65 -1.58 -9.34
CA VAL A 16 -1.99 -1.65 -8.74
C VAL A 16 -3.07 -1.28 -9.75
N ALA A 17 -2.87 -0.21 -10.50
CA ALA A 17 -3.79 0.21 -11.57
C ALA A 17 -3.97 -0.89 -12.63
N ALA A 18 -2.89 -1.59 -13.01
CA ALA A 18 -2.95 -2.69 -13.95
C ALA A 18 -3.78 -3.87 -13.41
N PHE A 19 -3.59 -4.28 -12.15
CA PHE A 19 -4.42 -5.32 -11.54
C PHE A 19 -5.90 -4.93 -11.47
N LYS A 20 -6.19 -3.67 -11.12
CA LYS A 20 -7.56 -3.14 -11.13
C LYS A 20 -8.17 -3.15 -12.54
N SER A 21 -7.39 -2.86 -13.58
CA SER A 21 -7.86 -2.90 -14.97
C SER A 21 -8.25 -4.31 -15.44
N LEU A 22 -7.73 -5.34 -14.76
CA LEU A 22 -8.11 -6.74 -14.94
C LEU A 22 -9.26 -7.18 -14.02
N ASN A 23 -9.98 -6.22 -13.43
CA ASN A 23 -11.09 -6.42 -12.49
C ASN A 23 -10.71 -7.13 -11.18
N PHE A 24 -9.43 -7.13 -10.79
CA PHE A 24 -9.06 -7.56 -9.44
C PHE A 24 -9.36 -6.48 -8.40
N ARG A 25 -9.77 -6.92 -7.22
CA ARG A 25 -9.76 -6.10 -6.00
C ARG A 25 -8.37 -6.16 -5.38
N VAL A 26 -7.76 -5.01 -5.16
CA VAL A 26 -6.37 -4.91 -4.72
C VAL A 26 -6.28 -4.36 -3.30
N CYS A 27 -5.62 -5.12 -2.42
CA CYS A 27 -5.12 -4.63 -1.14
C CYS A 27 -3.62 -4.36 -1.27
N ALA A 28 -3.18 -3.18 -0.89
CA ALA A 28 -1.77 -2.78 -0.91
C ALA A 28 -1.28 -2.46 0.51
N VAL A 29 -0.03 -2.83 0.78
CA VAL A 29 0.62 -2.65 2.08
C VAL A 29 1.98 -2.00 1.85
N GLY A 30 2.31 -0.99 2.65
CA GLY A 30 3.57 -0.27 2.58
C GLY A 30 3.89 0.39 3.92
N ASP A 31 5.04 1.03 4.04
CA ASP A 31 5.52 1.60 5.31
C ASP A 31 6.09 3.02 5.15
N SER A 32 6.32 3.46 3.92
CA SER A 32 7.08 4.66 3.62
C SER A 32 6.38 5.60 2.63
N TYR A 33 6.90 6.82 2.48
CA TYR A 33 6.39 7.81 1.51
C TYR A 33 6.33 7.26 0.09
N ASN A 34 7.28 6.41 -0.32
CA ASN A 34 7.35 5.87 -1.69
C ASN A 34 6.27 4.83 -1.99
N ASP A 35 5.49 4.42 -0.99
CA ASP A 35 4.36 3.50 -1.12
C ASP A 35 3.02 4.23 -1.24
N THR A 36 2.94 5.48 -0.82
CA THR A 36 1.68 6.18 -0.58
C THR A 36 0.81 6.33 -1.85
N SER A 37 1.44 6.51 -3.01
CA SER A 37 0.74 6.53 -4.30
C SER A 37 0.08 5.18 -4.63
N MET A 38 0.77 4.07 -4.35
CA MET A 38 0.24 2.70 -4.48
C MET A 38 -0.88 2.43 -3.49
N LEU A 39 -0.72 2.87 -2.24
CA LEU A 39 -1.74 2.72 -1.19
C LEU A 39 -3.03 3.46 -1.53
N GLY A 40 -2.91 4.66 -2.11
CA GLY A 40 -4.06 5.46 -2.55
C GLY A 40 -4.76 4.90 -3.80
N GLU A 41 -4.05 4.18 -4.66
CA GLU A 41 -4.62 3.56 -5.85
C GLU A 41 -5.37 2.26 -5.53
N ALA A 42 -4.99 1.55 -4.46
CA ALA A 42 -5.59 0.28 -4.07
C ALA A 42 -7.03 0.43 -3.56
N ASN A 43 -7.81 -0.64 -3.59
CA ASN A 43 -9.13 -0.67 -2.94
C ASN A 43 -8.99 -0.58 -1.41
N GLN A 44 -7.90 -1.12 -0.86
CA GLN A 44 -7.50 -0.96 0.53
C GLN A 44 -6.00 -0.72 0.60
N GLY A 45 -5.60 0.47 1.03
CA GLY A 45 -4.22 0.76 1.44
C GLY A 45 -4.04 0.55 2.94
N ILE A 46 -2.90 -0.02 3.36
CA ILE A 46 -2.55 -0.24 4.77
C ILE A 46 -1.10 0.20 5.00
N LEU A 47 -0.85 0.93 6.09
CA LEU A 47 0.50 1.20 6.56
C LEU A 47 0.93 0.14 7.57
N PHE A 48 2.05 -0.56 7.30
CA PHE A 48 2.62 -1.56 8.19
C PHE A 48 3.91 -1.06 8.83
N LYS A 49 3.90 -0.87 10.16
CA LYS A 49 5.04 -0.33 10.93
C LYS A 49 5.66 0.96 10.33
N PRO A 50 4.87 1.96 9.92
CA PRO A 50 5.41 3.20 9.34
C PRO A 50 6.13 4.06 10.39
N SER A 51 6.92 5.03 9.92
CA SER A 51 7.44 6.09 10.80
C SER A 51 6.33 7.06 11.24
N ALA A 52 6.53 7.74 12.37
CA ALA A 52 5.56 8.70 12.90
C ALA A 52 5.23 9.83 11.90
N ASN A 53 6.20 10.27 11.09
CA ASN A 53 5.97 11.31 10.07
C ASN A 53 5.04 10.82 8.96
N VAL A 54 5.20 9.56 8.50
CA VAL A 54 4.31 8.97 7.50
C VAL A 54 2.89 8.83 8.05
N ILE A 55 2.73 8.43 9.32
CA ILE A 55 1.41 8.37 9.96
C ILE A 55 0.75 9.75 9.99
N LYS A 56 1.51 10.78 10.39
CA LYS A 56 1.03 12.17 10.47
C LYS A 56 0.59 12.70 9.11
N ASP A 57 1.35 12.43 8.06
CA ASP A 57 1.10 12.98 6.72
C ASP A 57 0.04 12.19 5.95
N PHE A 58 -0.19 10.91 6.31
CA PHE A 58 -1.16 10.03 5.65
C PHE A 58 -2.13 9.35 6.63
N PRO A 59 -2.91 10.13 7.42
CA PRO A 59 -3.80 9.59 8.45
C PRO A 59 -4.97 8.78 7.88
N GLN A 60 -5.23 8.86 6.57
CA GLN A 60 -6.28 8.09 5.89
C GLN A 60 -5.98 6.59 5.79
N PHE A 61 -4.71 6.18 5.91
CA PHE A 61 -4.35 4.76 5.85
C PHE A 61 -4.36 4.13 7.25
N PRO A 62 -5.08 3.01 7.47
CA PRO A 62 -5.00 2.28 8.72
C PRO A 62 -3.57 1.81 8.99
N VAL A 63 -3.12 1.99 10.22
CA VAL A 63 -1.78 1.59 10.67
C VAL A 63 -1.87 0.28 11.45
N VAL A 64 -1.03 -0.69 11.09
CA VAL A 64 -0.86 -1.95 11.83
C VAL A 64 0.62 -2.16 12.14
N ASN A 65 0.93 -2.64 13.35
CA ASN A 65 2.30 -2.72 13.87
C ASN A 65 2.82 -4.14 14.08
N ASP A 66 2.03 -5.14 13.71
CA ASP A 66 2.41 -6.55 13.79
C ASP A 66 1.70 -7.37 12.70
N HIS A 67 2.22 -8.57 12.45
CA HIS A 67 1.73 -9.42 11.37
C HIS A 67 0.33 -9.99 11.65
N THR A 68 -0.06 -10.13 12.93
CA THR A 68 -1.40 -10.60 13.30
C THR A 68 -2.44 -9.56 12.92
N ALA A 69 -2.22 -8.31 13.32
CA ALA A 69 -3.09 -7.19 12.95
C ALA A 69 -3.15 -6.98 11.43
N LEU A 70 -2.00 -7.10 10.74
CA LEU A 70 -1.96 -7.04 9.28
C LEU A 70 -2.79 -8.15 8.65
N ARG A 71 -2.61 -9.39 9.10
CA ARG A 71 -3.37 -10.55 8.63
C ARG A 71 -4.86 -10.34 8.81
N THR A 72 -5.31 -9.95 10.01
CA THR A 72 -6.73 -9.68 10.29
C THR A 72 -7.30 -8.64 9.34
N ARG A 73 -6.54 -7.58 9.02
CA ARG A 73 -7.02 -6.53 8.12
C ARG A 73 -7.11 -6.98 6.67
N VAL A 74 -6.15 -7.79 6.20
CA VAL A 74 -6.17 -8.40 4.87
C VAL A 74 -7.31 -9.41 4.75
N GLU A 75 -7.50 -10.28 5.75
CA GLU A 75 -8.61 -11.24 5.78
C GLU A 75 -9.96 -10.51 5.73
N ALA A 76 -10.14 -9.45 6.53
CA ALA A 76 -11.35 -8.63 6.48
C ALA A 76 -11.59 -7.99 5.10
N PHE A 77 -10.53 -7.60 4.38
CA PHE A 77 -10.67 -7.10 3.01
C PHE A 77 -11.10 -8.19 2.02
N LEU A 78 -10.55 -9.40 2.17
CA LEU A 78 -10.86 -10.55 1.30
C LEU A 78 -12.29 -11.06 1.51
N THR A 79 -12.80 -11.01 2.74
CA THR A 79 -14.16 -11.47 3.07
C THR A 79 -15.23 -10.39 2.95
N ALA A 80 -14.85 -9.11 2.89
CA ALA A 80 -15.77 -8.02 2.58
C ALA A 80 -16.11 -8.10 1.09
N GLY A 81 -17.00 -8.99 0.67
CA GLY A 81 -17.43 -9.20 -0.72
C GLY A 81 -18.84 -9.74 -0.78
#